data_AF-A0A447IQT7-F1
#
_entry.id   AF-A0A447IQT7-F1
#
_cell.length_a   1.000
_cell.length_b   1.000
_cell.length_c   1.000
_cell.angle_alpha   90.00
_cell.angle_beta   90.00
_cell.angle_gamma   90.00
#
_symmetry.space_group_name_H-M   'P 1'
#
loop_
_entity.id
_entity.type
_entity.pdbx_description
1 polymer ?
#
loop_
_entity_poly.entity_id
_entity_poly.type
_entity_poly.pdbx_seq_one_letter_code
_entity_poly.pdbx_strand_id
1 'polypeptide(L)'
;MHAPSPMALLVIAIVVLVLFGRGKVSSLMGEFGKGITAFKKGINDGNAETNAERNAALDKPVQPTTPVQPVPGAEARDVTPQNEPRV
;
A
#
# COMPACT_ATOMS: atom_id res chain seq x y z
N MET A 1 9.92 -33.07 1.67
CA MET A 1 10.88 -32.20 0.95
C MET A 1 11.87 -31.70 1.98
N HIS A 2 13.11 -32.21 1.98
CA HIS A 2 14.12 -31.79 2.96
C HIS A 2 14.73 -30.49 2.46
N ALA A 3 14.38 -29.37 3.11
CA ALA A 3 15.08 -28.11 2.86
C ALA A 3 16.57 -28.32 3.19
N PRO A 4 17.49 -27.75 2.39
CA PRO A 4 18.91 -27.83 2.70
C PRO A 4 19.12 -27.31 4.12
N SER A 5 19.79 -28.11 4.94
CA SER A 5 20.06 -27.78 6.33
C SER A 5 20.78 -26.43 6.41
N PRO A 6 20.47 -25.57 7.40
CA PRO A 6 21.12 -24.26 7.55
C PRO A 6 22.66 -24.32 7.56
N MET A 7 23.21 -25.47 7.95
CA MET A 7 24.64 -25.77 7.89
C MET A 7 25.23 -25.71 6.48
N ALA A 8 24.50 -26.16 5.45
CA ALA A 8 24.98 -26.13 4.07
C ALA A 8 25.15 -24.70 3.55
N LEU A 9 24.22 -23.81 3.88
CA LEU A 9 24.30 -22.39 3.50
C LEU A 9 25.49 -21.68 4.17
N LEU A 10 25.81 -22.05 5.42
CA LEU A 10 26.96 -21.48 6.14
C LEU A 10 28.28 -21.86 5.48
N VAL A 11 28.44 -23.12 5.05
CA VAL A 11 29.65 -23.57 4.33
C VAL A 11 29.79 -22.83 3.00
N ILE A 12 28.71 -22.68 2.25
CA ILE A 12 28.72 -21.97 0.96
C ILE A 12 29.12 -20.50 1.16
N ALA A 13 28.59 -19.82 2.18
CA ALA A 13 28.94 -18.44 2.50
C ALA A 13 30.44 -18.26 2.78
N ILE A 14 31.06 -19.20 3.51
CA ILE A 14 32.51 -19.17 3.80
C ILE A 14 33.31 -19.36 2.51
N VAL A 15 32.96 -20.34 1.66
CA VAL A 15 33.67 -20.59 0.40
C VAL A 15 33.62 -19.36 -0.51
N VAL A 16 32.46 -18.74 -0.64
CA VAL A 16 32.30 -17.50 -1.43
C VAL A 16 33.15 -16.37 -0.83
N LEU A 17 33.15 -16.21 0.49
CA LEU A 17 33.96 -15.18 1.15
C LEU A 17 35.47 -15.38 0.91
N VAL A 18 35.96 -16.62 0.89
CA VAL A 18 37.36 -16.94 0.61
C VAL A 18 37.72 -16.68 -0.85
N LEU A 19 36.86 -17.07 -1.80
CA LEU A 19 37.09 -16.88 -3.24
C LEU A 19 37.03 -15.40 -3.65
N PHE A 20 36.09 -14.63 -3.09
CA PHE A 20 35.94 -13.21 -3.40
C PHE A 20 36.83 -12.32 -2.53
N GLY A 21 37.28 -12.82 -1.38
CA GLY A 21 38.11 -12.11 -0.42
C GLY A 21 37.34 -11.04 0.39
N ARG A 22 37.76 -10.83 1.65
CA ARG A 22 37.19 -9.82 2.56
C ARG A 22 37.11 -8.41 1.95
N GLY A 23 38.09 -8.01 1.14
CA GLY A 23 38.19 -6.66 0.59
C GLY A 23 37.10 -6.33 -0.44
N LYS A 24 36.90 -7.21 -1.43
CA LYS A 24 35.91 -6.97 -2.50
C LYS A 24 34.47 -7.08 -1.99
N VAL A 25 34.21 -8.07 -1.12
CA VAL A 25 32.88 -8.26 -0.54
C VAL A 25 32.48 -7.07 0.32
N SER A 26 33.39 -6.53 1.14
CA SER A 26 33.09 -5.37 2.01
C SER A 26 32.73 -4.11 1.21
N SER A 27 33.45 -3.83 0.12
CA SER A 27 33.16 -2.66 -0.72
C SER A 27 31.83 -2.81 -1.45
N LEU A 28 31.52 -4.01 -1.94
CA LEU A 28 30.24 -4.31 -2.60
C LEU A 28 29.08 -4.29 -1.61
N MET A 29 29.23 -4.89 -0.42
CA MET A 29 28.21 -4.88 0.64
C MET A 29 27.87 -3.46 1.11
N GLY A 30 28.85 -2.55 1.14
CA GLY A 30 28.60 -1.15 1.48
C GLY A 30 27.68 -0.45 0.47
N GLU A 31 27.97 -0.58 -0.83
CA GLU A 31 27.17 0.04 -1.89
C GLU A 31 25.81 -0.67 -2.06
N PHE A 32 25.77 -2.00 -1.98
CA PHE A 32 24.53 -2.78 -1.98
C PHE A 32 23.66 -2.47 -0.75
N GLY A 33 24.26 -2.31 0.42
CA GLY A 33 23.58 -2.03 1.68
C GLY A 33 22.87 -0.68 1.67
N LYS A 34 23.49 0.34 1.06
CA LYS A 34 22.85 1.64 0.83
C LYS A 34 21.64 1.51 -0.11
N GLY A 35 21.76 0.75 -1.20
CA GLY A 35 20.66 0.50 -2.14
C GLY A 35 19.46 -0.20 -1.48
N ILE A 36 19.71 -1.28 -0.74
CA ILE A 36 18.65 -2.01 -0.01
C ILE A 36 18.03 -1.13 1.08
N THR A 37 18.82 -0.32 1.79
CA THR A 37 18.31 0.59 2.84
C THR A 37 17.43 1.69 2.25
N ALA A 38 17.84 2.30 1.13
CA ALA A 38 17.03 3.28 0.42
C ALA A 38 15.72 2.69 -0.10
N PHE A 39 15.77 1.47 -0.65
CA PHE A 39 14.58 0.74 -1.08
C PHE A 39 13.64 0.44 0.08
N LYS A 40 14.16 -0.07 1.20
CA LYS A 40 13.36 -0.32 2.41
C LYS A 40 12.75 0.97 2.96
N LYS A 41 13.51 2.06 2.97
CA LYS A 41 13.02 3.38 3.39
C LYS A 41 11.89 3.87 2.48
N GLY A 42 12.05 3.77 1.16
CA GLY A 42 11.01 4.14 0.20
C GLY A 42 9.72 3.32 0.35
N ILE A 43 9.82 2.02 0.63
CA ILE A 43 8.65 1.17 0.92
C ILE A 43 7.97 1.59 2.22
N ASN A 44 8.76 1.82 3.29
CA ASN A 44 8.22 2.26 4.57
C ASN A 44 7.59 3.65 4.50
N ASP A 45 8.18 4.60 3.76
CA ASP A 45 7.59 5.93 3.55
C ASP A 45 6.27 5.83 2.77
N GLY A 46 6.20 5.03 1.71
CA GLY A 46 4.94 4.82 0.99
C GLY A 46 3.85 4.16 1.84
N ASN A 47 4.24 3.27 2.76
CA ASN A 47 3.32 2.68 3.72
C ASN A 47 2.94 3.64 4.87
N ALA A 48 3.86 4.54 5.25
CA ALA A 48 3.67 5.55 6.28
C ALA A 48 2.80 6.71 5.80
N GLU A 49 2.92 7.18 4.55
CA GLU A 49 1.99 8.16 3.95
C GLU A 49 0.55 7.64 3.96
N THR A 50 0.36 6.36 3.66
CA THR A 50 -0.96 5.69 3.74
C THR A 50 -1.52 5.67 5.17
N ASN A 51 -0.66 5.59 6.19
CA ASN A 51 -1.08 5.61 7.61
C ASN A 51 -1.23 7.03 8.18
N ALA A 52 -0.40 7.98 7.75
CA ALA A 52 -0.43 9.37 8.20
C ALA A 52 -1.70 10.08 7.69
N GLU A 53 -2.13 9.82 6.46
CA GLU A 53 -3.40 10.32 5.90
C GLU A 53 -4.61 9.82 6.70
N ARG A 54 -4.56 8.56 7.19
CA ARG A 54 -5.64 7.97 8.00
C ARG A 54 -5.74 8.57 9.41
N ASN A 55 -4.61 8.97 10.00
CA ASN A 55 -4.58 9.64 11.30
C ASN A 55 -4.92 11.13 11.20
N ALA A 56 -4.58 11.82 10.10
CA ALA A 56 -4.95 13.22 9.89
C ALA A 56 -6.45 13.42 9.54
N ALA A 57 -7.13 12.37 9.08
CA ALA A 57 -8.57 12.38 8.82
C ALA A 57 -9.45 12.28 10.08
N LEU A 58 -8.87 11.93 11.25
CA LEU A 58 -9.60 11.82 12.52
C LEU A 58 -9.69 13.15 13.29
N ASP A 59 -8.88 14.16 12.91
CA ASP A 59 -8.83 15.49 13.54
C ASP A 59 -9.44 16.61 12.66
N LYS A 60 -10.11 16.27 11.55
CA LYS A 60 -10.91 17.26 10.82
C LYS A 60 -12.27 17.41 11.52
N PRO A 61 -12.62 18.60 12.07
CA PRO A 61 -13.95 18.82 12.61
C PRO A 61 -14.94 18.62 11.45
N VAL A 62 -15.91 17.73 11.66
CA VAL A 62 -17.04 17.53 10.76
C VAL A 62 -17.73 18.88 10.62
N GLN A 63 -17.51 19.55 9.50
CA GLN A 63 -18.28 20.74 9.15
C GLN A 63 -19.75 20.29 9.06
N PRO A 64 -20.68 20.86 9.84
CA PRO A 64 -22.08 20.56 9.70
C PRO A 64 -22.50 20.95 8.29
N THR A 65 -22.78 19.96 7.46
CA THR A 65 -23.46 20.19 6.19
C THR A 65 -24.76 20.93 6.50
N THR A 66 -24.87 22.11 5.90
CA THR A 66 -25.99 23.04 5.95
C THR A 66 -27.34 22.30 5.96
N PRO A 67 -28.32 22.70 6.80
CA PRO A 67 -29.63 22.06 6.85
C PRO A 67 -30.25 22.05 5.44
N VAL A 68 -30.55 20.86 4.95
CA VAL A 68 -31.32 20.66 3.71
C VAL A 68 -32.69 21.28 3.94
N GLN A 69 -32.93 22.43 3.32
CA GLN A 69 -34.25 23.04 3.27
C GLN A 69 -35.19 22.09 2.50
N PRO A 70 -36.39 21.77 3.03
CA PRO A 70 -37.35 20.96 2.30
C PRO A 70 -37.83 21.76 1.09
N VAL A 71 -37.58 21.27 -0.12
CA VAL A 71 -38.08 21.86 -1.37
C VAL A 71 -39.59 21.61 -1.44
N PRO A 72 -40.46 22.62 -1.36
CA PRO A 72 -41.89 22.45 -1.57
C PRO A 72 -42.15 22.29 -3.08
N GLY A 73 -42.84 21.22 -3.48
CA GLY A 73 -43.39 21.11 -4.84
C GLY A 73 -42.91 19.97 -5.73
N ALA A 74 -42.42 18.85 -5.17
CA ALA A 74 -42.31 17.60 -5.93
C ALA A 74 -43.45 16.65 -5.55
N GLU A 75 -44.68 17.08 -5.82
CA GLU A 75 -45.84 16.20 -5.82
C GLU A 75 -45.59 15.02 -6.77
N ALA A 76 -45.86 13.83 -6.24
CA ALA A 76 -46.10 12.56 -6.88
C ALA A 76 -45.91 12.51 -8.41
N ARG A 77 -44.81 11.90 -8.86
CA ARG A 77 -44.77 11.34 -10.21
C ARG A 77 -45.71 10.14 -10.23
N ASP A 78 -46.95 10.40 -10.65
CA ASP A 78 -47.95 9.40 -11.00
C ASP A 78 -47.36 8.39 -11.99
N VAL A 79 -47.42 7.11 -11.65
CA VAL A 79 -46.94 6.00 -12.47
C VAL A 79 -48.13 5.18 -12.96
N THR A 80 -49.01 5.79 -13.74
CA THR A 80 -50.05 5.08 -14.47
C THR A 80 -49.45 4.52 -15.77
N PRO A 81 -49.41 3.18 -15.99
CA PRO A 81 -49.03 2.63 -17.28
C PRO A 81 -50.16 2.87 -18.30
N GLN A 82 -49.97 3.77 -19.26
CA GLN A 82 -50.80 3.84 -20.45
C GLN A 82 -50.53 2.62 -21.33
N ASN A 83 -51.29 1.55 -21.13
CA ASN A 83 -51.37 0.41 -22.04
C ASN A 83 -52.77 0.39 -22.68
N GLU A 84 -52.95 1.22 -23.70
CA GLU A 84 -54.08 1.12 -24.62
C GLU A 84 -53.53 0.67 -25.99
N PRO A 85 -53.68 -0.61 -26.38
CA PRO A 85 -53.36 -1.02 -27.73
C PRO A 85 -54.51 -0.62 -28.65
N ARG A 86 -54.27 0.37 -29.50
CA ARG A 86 -55.08 0.57 -30.71
C ARG A 86 -54.99 -0.69 -31.58
N VAL A 87 -56.12 -1.33 -31.86
CA VAL A 87 -56.54 -1.84 -33.19
C VAL A 87 -58.02 -2.21 -33.15
#